data_AF-A0A7R9W9Z1-F1
#
_entry.id   AF-A0A7R9W9Z1-F1
#
_cell.length_a   1.000
_cell.length_b   1.000
_cell.length_c   1.000
_cell.angle_alpha   90.00
_cell.angle_beta   90.00
_cell.angle_gamma   90.00
#
_symmetry.space_group_name_H-M   'P 1'
#
loop_
_entity.id
_entity.type
_entity.pdbx_description
1 polymer ?
#
loop_
_entity_poly.entity_id
_entity_poly.type
_entity_poly.pdbx_seq_one_letter_code
_entity_poly.pdbx_strand_id
1 'polypeptide(L)'
;SCGRLPVALVCFLAAFLAIHASPVAAKCMAPPPASNYSPEKYEGLWYEIGKIQTLGGAIFESSCVCTVIEPNLLGANQTVLNSCRDQTPTGKYLNVTGHLGDEHPPGRWNRETILPFVPPVSYTVILLGDDYAVE
;
A
#
# COMPACT_ATOMS: atom_id res chain seq x y z
N SER A 1 -29.87 -10.74 50.58
CA SER A 1 -30.28 -11.66 49.51
C SER A 1 -29.66 -11.18 48.21
N CYS A 2 -28.51 -11.73 47.83
CA CYS A 2 -27.85 -11.38 46.56
C CYS A 2 -28.33 -12.40 45.53
N GLY A 3 -29.17 -11.97 44.58
CA GLY A 3 -29.77 -12.84 43.58
C GLY A 3 -28.69 -13.38 42.64
N ARG A 4 -28.46 -14.69 42.66
CA ARG A 4 -27.68 -15.38 41.62
C ARG A 4 -28.48 -15.33 40.32
N LEU A 5 -28.02 -14.55 39.35
CA LEU A 5 -28.48 -14.71 37.97
C LEU A 5 -28.12 -16.15 37.52
N PRO A 6 -29.04 -16.87 36.85
CA PRO A 6 -28.74 -18.20 36.34
C PRO A 6 -27.63 -18.08 35.29
N VAL A 7 -26.62 -18.97 35.36
CA VAL A 7 -25.45 -19.01 34.46
C VAL A 7 -25.88 -18.98 32.98
N ALA A 8 -27.02 -19.58 32.65
CA ALA A 8 -27.59 -19.56 31.30
C ALA A 8 -27.95 -18.14 30.79
N LEU A 9 -28.39 -17.23 31.67
CA LEU A 9 -28.74 -15.84 31.32
C LEU A 9 -27.48 -15.00 31.06
N VAL A 10 -26.39 -15.26 31.79
CA VAL A 10 -25.08 -14.62 31.57
C VAL A 10 -24.47 -15.07 30.23
N CYS A 11 -24.57 -16.36 29.90
CA CYS A 11 -24.10 -16.88 28.61
C CYS A 11 -24.90 -16.35 27.41
N PHE A 12 -26.22 -16.19 27.54
CA PHE A 12 -27.06 -15.63 26.49
C PHE A 12 -26.76 -14.15 26.21
N LEU A 13 -26.56 -13.34 27.26
CA LEU A 13 -26.18 -11.93 27.12
C LEU A 13 -24.78 -11.77 26.47
N ALA A 14 -23.81 -12.61 26.84
CA ALA A 14 -22.48 -12.60 26.22
C ALA A 14 -22.52 -13.00 24.72
N ALA A 15 -23.38 -13.96 24.36
CA ALA A 15 -23.57 -14.36 22.97
C ALA A 15 -24.27 -13.27 22.13
N PHE A 16 -25.22 -12.52 22.68
CA PHE A 16 -25.88 -11.40 21.98
C PHE A 16 -24.97 -10.18 21.78
N LEU A 17 -24.07 -9.90 22.74
CA LEU A 17 -23.08 -8.83 22.63
C LEU A 17 -21.96 -9.12 21.60
N ALA A 18 -21.69 -10.39 21.31
CA ALA A 18 -20.68 -10.79 20.32
C ALA A 18 -21.15 -10.67 18.85
N ILE A 19 -22.44 -10.49 18.59
CA ILE A 19 -23.01 -10.55 17.22
C ILE A 19 -22.97 -9.18 16.49
N HIS A 20 -22.70 -8.07 17.19
CA HIS A 20 -22.85 -6.72 16.61
C HIS A 20 -21.56 -5.97 16.28
N ALA A 21 -20.39 -6.57 16.47
CA ALA A 21 -19.13 -5.98 16.03
C ALA A 21 -18.73 -6.55 14.65
N SER A 22 -19.58 -6.38 13.65
CA SER A 22 -19.07 -6.40 12.27
C SER A 22 -18.29 -5.10 12.10
N PRO A 23 -16.94 -5.10 11.96
CA PRO A 23 -16.26 -3.90 11.55
C PRO A 23 -16.87 -3.54 10.19
N VAL A 24 -17.54 -2.39 10.12
CA VAL A 24 -17.88 -1.79 8.83
C VAL A 24 -16.53 -1.63 8.15
N ALA A 25 -16.21 -2.49 7.18
CA ALA A 25 -15.01 -2.36 6.38
C ALA A 25 -15.13 -1.00 5.69
N ALA A 26 -14.46 0.01 6.25
CA ALA A 26 -14.42 1.32 5.66
C ALA A 26 -13.87 1.13 4.24
N LYS A 27 -14.66 1.51 3.24
CA LYS A 27 -14.23 1.38 1.85
C LYS A 27 -12.98 2.22 1.66
N CYS A 28 -11.91 1.61 1.15
CA CYS A 28 -10.68 2.35 0.82
C CYS A 28 -11.02 3.50 -0.13
N MET A 29 -10.50 4.68 0.19
CA MET A 29 -10.62 5.83 -0.71
C MET A 29 -9.70 5.63 -1.91
N ALA A 30 -10.16 6.04 -3.09
CA ALA A 30 -9.37 6.06 -4.32
C ALA A 30 -9.20 7.51 -4.78
N PRO A 31 -8.20 8.25 -4.24
CA PRO A 31 -8.00 9.66 -4.57
C PRO A 31 -7.72 9.84 -6.06
N PRO A 32 -8.21 10.93 -6.70
CA PRO A 32 -7.91 11.17 -8.12
C PRO A 32 -6.39 11.30 -8.32
N PRO A 33 -5.86 10.90 -9.49
CA PRO A 33 -4.45 11.15 -9.80
C PRO A 33 -4.12 12.64 -9.86
N ALA A 34 -2.84 12.95 -9.83
CA ALA A 34 -2.31 14.29 -10.03
C ALA A 34 -2.87 14.87 -11.34
N SER A 35 -3.48 16.05 -11.25
CA SER A 35 -4.15 16.69 -12.41
C SER A 35 -3.21 16.98 -13.60
N ASN A 36 -1.90 17.02 -13.33
CA ASN A 36 -0.81 17.27 -14.26
C ASN A 36 0.09 16.03 -14.44
N TYR A 37 -0.41 14.83 -14.14
CA TYR A 37 0.35 13.60 -14.31
C TYR A 37 0.87 13.46 -15.74
N SER A 38 2.15 13.11 -15.86
CA SER A 38 2.82 12.77 -17.12
C SER A 38 3.80 11.65 -16.83
N PRO A 39 3.77 10.55 -17.60
CA PRO A 39 4.72 9.45 -17.42
C PRO A 39 6.16 9.90 -17.63
N GLU A 40 6.42 10.84 -18.54
CA GLU A 40 7.76 11.39 -18.79
C GLU A 40 8.32 12.14 -17.57
N LYS A 41 7.45 12.77 -16.78
CA LYS A 41 7.84 13.46 -15.55
C LYS A 41 8.08 12.50 -14.39
N TYR A 42 7.41 11.35 -14.37
CA TYR A 42 7.44 10.40 -13.27
C TYR A 42 8.37 9.20 -13.51
N GLU A 43 8.82 8.98 -14.75
CA GLU A 43 9.87 8.03 -15.12
C GLU A 43 11.19 8.30 -14.40
N GLY A 44 11.91 7.25 -14.01
CA GLY A 44 13.29 7.34 -13.52
C GLY A 44 13.44 7.27 -12.00
N LEU A 45 14.55 7.76 -11.47
CA LEU A 45 14.93 7.53 -10.07
C LEU A 45 14.29 8.53 -9.10
N TRP A 46 13.57 8.00 -8.11
CA TRP A 46 12.99 8.73 -6.99
C TRP A 46 13.53 8.22 -5.65
N TYR A 47 13.75 9.14 -4.72
CA TYR A 47 14.12 8.80 -3.33
C TYR A 47 12.88 8.88 -2.45
N GLU A 48 12.56 7.78 -1.76
CA GLU A 48 11.44 7.77 -0.83
C GLU A 48 11.87 8.47 0.48
N ILE A 49 11.36 9.67 0.69
CA ILE A 49 11.69 10.50 1.87
C ILE A 49 10.69 10.33 3.02
N GLY A 50 9.55 9.69 2.79
CA GLY A 50 8.52 9.45 3.78
C GLY A 50 7.49 8.45 3.30
N LYS A 51 6.93 7.68 4.24
CA LYS A 51 5.90 6.69 3.96
C LYS A 51 4.99 6.46 5.16
N ILE A 52 3.76 6.04 4.87
CA ILE A 52 2.82 5.57 5.88
C ILE A 52 2.98 4.06 6.00
N GLN A 53 3.48 3.59 7.14
CA GLN A 53 3.66 2.17 7.42
C GLN A 53 2.30 1.48 7.56
N THR A 54 1.89 0.71 6.55
CA THR A 54 0.68 -0.12 6.61
C THR A 54 1.03 -1.58 6.82
N LEU A 55 0.18 -2.30 7.58
CA LEU A 55 0.27 -3.74 7.75
C LEU A 55 -0.13 -4.41 6.42
N GLY A 56 0.83 -4.57 5.52
CA GLY A 56 0.62 -5.12 4.17
C GLY A 56 1.53 -4.48 3.13
N GLY A 57 1.48 -3.15 3.00
CA GLY A 57 2.28 -2.42 2.00
C GLY A 57 3.74 -2.23 2.40
N ALA A 58 4.02 -2.09 3.70
CA ALA A 58 5.35 -1.73 4.18
C ALA A 58 6.12 -2.88 4.87
N ILE A 59 5.61 -4.12 4.81
CA ILE A 59 6.27 -5.26 5.48
C ILE A 59 7.64 -5.54 4.83
N PHE A 60 7.75 -5.43 3.51
CA PHE A 60 9.02 -5.59 2.79
C PHE A 60 10.05 -4.53 3.20
N GLU A 61 9.59 -3.38 3.68
CA GLU A 61 10.43 -2.21 3.92
C GLU A 61 10.56 -1.79 5.38
N SER A 62 10.06 -2.61 6.30
CA SER A 62 10.03 -2.28 7.74
C SER A 62 11.42 -2.05 8.35
N SER A 63 12.48 -2.62 7.76
CA SER A 63 13.88 -2.38 8.12
C SER A 63 14.69 -1.61 7.07
N CYS A 64 14.05 -1.14 5.99
CA CYS A 64 14.75 -0.48 4.89
C CYS A 64 15.19 0.94 5.25
N VAL A 65 16.39 1.29 4.81
CA VAL A 65 16.91 2.67 4.73
C VAL A 65 17.39 2.93 3.30
N CYS A 66 17.54 4.21 2.93
CA CYS A 66 17.95 4.62 1.58
C CYS A 66 17.06 4.02 0.48
N THR A 67 15.73 4.03 0.70
CA THR A 67 14.76 3.50 -0.24
C THR A 67 14.68 4.37 -1.50
N VAL A 68 14.67 3.71 -2.65
CA VAL A 68 14.46 4.33 -3.96
C VAL A 68 13.42 3.58 -4.76
N ILE A 69 12.73 4.32 -5.63
CA ILE A 69 11.71 3.85 -6.55
C ILE A 69 12.15 4.24 -7.96
N GLU A 70 12.13 3.30 -8.90
CA GLU A 70 12.48 3.54 -10.31
C GLU A 70 11.36 3.07 -11.24
N PRO A 71 10.38 3.94 -11.59
CA PRO A 71 9.36 3.63 -12.57
C PRO A 71 9.92 3.60 -13.99
N ASN A 72 9.51 2.59 -14.75
CA ASN A 72 9.70 2.45 -16.19
C ASN A 72 8.32 2.33 -16.84
N LEU A 73 7.87 3.40 -17.47
CA LEU A 73 6.49 3.67 -17.86
C LEU A 73 6.35 3.98 -19.36
N LEU A 74 7.44 4.36 -20.03
CA LEU A 74 7.44 4.73 -21.47
C LEU A 74 7.36 3.52 -22.42
N GLY A 75 7.34 2.29 -21.89
CA GLY A 75 7.21 1.06 -22.66
C GLY A 75 5.84 0.39 -22.54
N ALA A 76 5.60 -0.62 -23.40
CA ALA A 76 4.39 -1.45 -23.32
C ALA A 76 4.31 -2.30 -22.03
N ASN A 77 5.46 -2.57 -21.41
CA ASN A 77 5.58 -3.33 -20.17
C ASN A 77 6.03 -2.39 -19.07
N GLN A 78 5.06 -1.77 -18.40
CA GLN A 78 5.34 -0.84 -17.32
C GLN A 78 5.74 -1.59 -16.05
N THR A 79 6.79 -1.12 -15.38
CA THR A 79 7.31 -1.72 -14.15
C THR A 79 7.77 -0.65 -13.18
N VAL A 80 7.85 -1.00 -11.90
CA VAL A 80 8.46 -0.18 -10.87
C VAL A 80 9.46 -1.02 -10.08
N LEU A 81 10.71 -0.57 -9.99
CA LEU A 81 11.71 -1.19 -9.13
C LEU A 81 11.73 -0.45 -7.79
N ASN A 82 11.39 -1.15 -6.70
CA ASN A 82 11.60 -0.66 -5.35
C ASN A 82 12.86 -1.31 -4.79
N SER A 83 13.80 -0.51 -4.29
CA SER A 83 15.02 -1.03 -3.71
C SER A 83 15.49 -0.25 -2.49
N CYS A 84 16.24 -0.91 -1.60
CA CYS A 84 16.68 -0.33 -0.34
C CYS A 84 17.95 -1.00 0.20
N ARG A 85 18.42 -0.50 1.36
CA ARG A 85 19.43 -1.13 2.20
C ARG A 85 18.82 -1.59 3.52
N ASP A 86 19.15 -2.80 3.94
CA ASP A 86 18.66 -3.35 5.21
C ASP A 86 19.37 -2.73 6.42
N GLN A 87 18.59 -2.09 7.31
CA GLN A 87 18.96 -1.47 8.60
C GLN A 87 19.98 -0.32 8.57
N THR A 88 20.93 -0.31 7.65
CA THR A 88 22.02 0.66 7.57
C THR A 88 22.33 1.04 6.11
N PRO A 89 22.89 2.23 5.82
CA PRO A 89 23.21 2.64 4.45
C PRO A 89 24.19 1.71 3.70
N THR A 90 24.98 0.94 4.44
CA THR A 90 25.91 -0.07 3.90
C THR A 90 25.39 -1.50 4.01
N GLY A 91 24.12 -1.66 4.41
CA GLY A 91 23.49 -2.94 4.61
C GLY A 91 23.27 -3.72 3.31
N LYS A 92 22.69 -4.91 3.46
CA LYS A 92 22.33 -5.76 2.32
C LYS A 92 21.40 -4.98 1.38
N TYR A 93 21.69 -5.05 0.08
CA TYR A 93 20.78 -4.54 -0.94
C TYR A 93 19.58 -5.46 -1.07
N LEU A 94 18.39 -4.90 -0.98
CA LEU A 94 17.12 -5.59 -1.18
C LEU A 94 16.38 -4.89 -2.31
N ASN A 95 15.71 -5.65 -3.16
CA ASN A 95 14.89 -5.08 -4.22
C ASN A 95 13.70 -5.96 -4.57
N VAL A 96 12.74 -5.34 -5.23
CA VAL A 96 11.54 -5.99 -5.73
C VAL A 96 11.03 -5.21 -6.93
N THR A 97 10.57 -5.92 -7.96
CA THR A 97 10.01 -5.30 -9.16
C THR A 97 8.52 -5.58 -9.21
N GLY A 98 7.72 -4.52 -9.21
CA GLY A 98 6.29 -4.54 -9.49
C GLY A 98 6.03 -4.44 -10.99
N HIS A 99 5.08 -5.24 -11.49
CA HIS A 99 4.54 -5.11 -12.83
C HIS A 99 3.24 -4.31 -12.77
N LEU A 100 3.19 -3.22 -13.53
CA LEU A 100 2.08 -2.29 -13.54
C LEU A 100 1.11 -2.63 -14.67
N GLY A 101 -0.19 -2.56 -14.38
CA GLY A 101 -1.24 -2.89 -15.33
C GLY A 101 -2.55 -2.16 -15.04
N ASP A 102 -3.42 -2.21 -16.05
CA ASP A 102 -4.75 -1.59 -16.02
C ASP A 102 -4.69 -0.09 -15.65
N GLU A 103 -3.79 0.65 -16.31
CA GLU A 103 -3.65 2.10 -16.09
C GLU A 103 -4.92 2.81 -16.56
N HIS A 104 -5.71 3.31 -15.60
CA HIS A 104 -6.87 4.13 -15.88
C HIS A 104 -7.39 4.85 -14.62
N PRO A 105 -7.53 6.19 -14.64
CA PRO A 105 -6.98 7.13 -15.64
C PRO A 105 -5.44 7.22 -15.54
N PRO A 106 -4.74 7.96 -16.43
CA PRO A 106 -3.29 8.12 -16.34
C PRO A 106 -2.81 8.49 -14.94
N GLY A 107 -1.77 7.83 -14.46
CA GLY A 107 -1.24 7.98 -13.10
C GLY A 107 -1.95 7.15 -12.03
N ARG A 108 -2.88 6.28 -12.43
CA ARG A 108 -3.45 5.23 -11.58
C ARG A 108 -3.32 3.88 -12.25
N TRP A 109 -2.67 2.95 -11.56
CA TRP A 109 -2.64 1.53 -11.92
C TRP A 109 -3.55 0.76 -10.99
N ASN A 110 -4.51 0.03 -11.57
CA ASN A 110 -5.45 -0.75 -10.78
C ASN A 110 -4.93 -2.17 -10.50
N ARG A 111 -3.78 -2.54 -11.09
CA ARG A 111 -3.14 -3.84 -10.91
C ARG A 111 -1.63 -3.70 -10.91
N GLU A 112 -1.04 -3.55 -9.73
CA GLU A 112 0.38 -3.81 -9.50
C GLU A 112 0.57 -5.21 -8.95
N THR A 113 1.44 -6.00 -9.58
CA THR A 113 1.77 -7.37 -9.15
C THR A 113 3.26 -7.49 -8.90
N ILE A 114 3.62 -7.89 -7.69
CA ILE A 114 5.00 -8.12 -7.27
C ILE A 114 5.37 -9.62 -7.29
N LEU A 115 4.41 -10.49 -6.95
CA LEU A 115 4.56 -11.94 -7.00
C LEU A 115 3.26 -12.57 -7.53
N PRO A 116 3.30 -13.67 -8.30
CA PRO A 116 2.11 -14.26 -8.94
C PRO A 116 0.98 -14.68 -7.99
N PHE A 117 1.28 -14.90 -6.71
CA PHE A 117 0.33 -15.42 -5.72
C PHE A 117 -0.06 -14.38 -4.66
N VAL A 118 0.52 -13.17 -4.73
CA VAL A 118 0.14 -12.05 -3.86
C VAL A 118 -0.97 -11.28 -4.58
N PRO A 119 -2.10 -10.98 -3.91
CA PRO A 119 -3.16 -10.18 -4.50
C PRO A 119 -2.59 -8.85 -5.04
N PRO A 120 -2.99 -8.43 -6.25
CA PRO A 120 -2.52 -7.18 -6.79
C PRO A 120 -3.05 -5.99 -5.97
N VAL A 121 -2.29 -4.91 -5.96
CA VAL A 121 -2.67 -3.65 -5.30
C VAL A 121 -2.96 -2.57 -6.33
N SER A 122 -3.69 -1.53 -5.91
CA SER A 122 -3.89 -0.33 -6.72
C SER A 122 -2.96 0.76 -6.23
N TYR A 123 -2.42 1.53 -7.18
CA TYR A 123 -1.45 2.60 -6.94
C TYR A 123 -1.90 3.86 -7.66
N THR A 124 -1.70 5.03 -7.07
CA THR A 124 -2.09 6.30 -7.69
C THR A 124 -1.11 7.40 -7.31
N VAL A 125 -0.48 8.04 -8.30
CA VAL A 125 0.28 9.28 -8.06
C VAL A 125 -0.73 10.39 -7.85
N ILE A 126 -0.89 10.87 -6.62
CA ILE A 126 -1.89 11.90 -6.26
C ILE A 126 -1.36 13.33 -6.39
N LEU A 127 -0.04 13.52 -6.33
CA LEU A 127 0.64 14.79 -6.58
C LEU A 127 1.93 14.56 -7.36
N LEU A 128 2.21 15.42 -8.33
CA LEU A 128 3.44 15.39 -9.12
C LEU A 128 3.96 16.83 -9.34
N GLY A 129 5.07 17.15 -8.69
CA GLY A 129 5.85 18.36 -8.92
C GLY A 129 6.97 18.13 -9.94
N ASP A 130 7.93 19.05 -9.98
CA ASP A 130 9.13 18.89 -10.82
C ASP A 130 10.23 18.07 -10.11
N ASP A 131 10.24 18.05 -8.77
CA ASP A 131 11.23 17.37 -7.93
C ASP A 131 10.62 16.56 -6.77
N TYR A 132 9.29 16.40 -6.74
CA TYR A 132 8.59 15.59 -5.76
C TYR A 132 7.36 14.89 -6.34
N ALA A 133 6.98 13.78 -5.74
CA ALA A 133 5.73 13.08 -5.98
C ALA A 133 5.12 12.60 -4.66
N VAL A 134 3.81 12.36 -4.65
CA VAL A 134 3.11 11.71 -3.55
C VAL A 134 2.17 10.66 -4.12
N GLU A 135 2.14 9.50 -3.48
CA GLU A 135 1.35 8.32 -3.82
C GLU A 135 0.42 7.92 -2.66
#